data_AF-A0A1I4S2A2-F1
#
_entry.id   AF-A0A1I4S2A2-F1
#
_cell.length_a   1.000
_cell.length_b   1.000
_cell.length_c   1.000
_cell.angle_alpha   90.00
_cell.angle_beta   90.00
_cell.angle_gamma   90.00
#
_symmetry.space_group_name_H-M   'P 1'
#
loop_
_entity.id
_entity.type
_entity.pdbx_description
1 polymer ?
#
loop_
_entity_poly.entity_id
_entity_poly.type
_entity_poly.pdbx_seq_one_letter_code
_entity_poly.pdbx_strand_id
1 'polypeptide(L)'
;MKSFLYLLFPVLLLTISIFGQTHDVTPWVKKKTVDGKEITILRVPDTQFGSPLVGPVSDVQYLLDRLANYYDKSPSYGGMDIYGNIERDCQNIEKEDSRFPVQYYRDEVKAFKDLKEEMIVKALAQKKADEEKAFFARLKANYAWISGDSLNVRTRPDAKSPSIGKIRRLSYIKAYEVDNNPDWAEINFGEHTGYVLREHVAADWDEMPLSHEDSTRLESGQQHYFTPTAAYTAQLKRAAAAEERAMRVANTAPARKYYTGPRGGCYYLDGKGNKQYVDRSYCR
;
A
#
# COMPACT_ATOMS: atom_id res chain seq x y z
N MET A 1 -49.39 -72.73 -69.95
CA MET A 1 -48.40 -72.54 -68.87
C MET A 1 -47.80 -71.15 -69.06
N LYS A 2 -47.93 -70.30 -68.03
CA LYS A 2 -47.78 -68.82 -68.10
C LYS A 2 -46.32 -68.36 -67.87
N SER A 3 -46.01 -67.21 -68.47
CA SER A 3 -44.77 -66.39 -68.46
C SER A 3 -44.27 -65.88 -67.10
N PHE A 4 -43.10 -65.21 -67.17
CA PHE A 4 -42.50 -64.16 -66.30
C PHE A 4 -41.43 -64.66 -65.30
N LEU A 5 -40.38 -63.92 -64.92
CA LEU A 5 -40.03 -62.49 -64.99
C LEU A 5 -38.50 -62.37 -64.70
N TYR A 6 -37.80 -61.43 -65.34
CA TYR A 6 -36.47 -60.95 -64.91
C TYR A 6 -36.59 -60.17 -63.59
N LEU A 7 -35.64 -60.34 -62.66
CA LEU A 7 -35.53 -59.52 -61.45
C LEU A 7 -34.10 -58.97 -61.31
N LEU A 8 -33.99 -57.66 -61.48
CA LEU A 8 -32.85 -56.80 -61.22
C LEU A 8 -32.57 -56.74 -59.70
N PHE A 9 -31.31 -56.93 -59.30
CA PHE A 9 -30.84 -56.65 -57.94
C PHE A 9 -30.57 -55.15 -57.77
N PRO A 10 -31.18 -54.46 -56.78
CA PRO A 10 -30.82 -53.09 -56.45
C PRO A 10 -29.54 -53.06 -55.60
N VAL A 11 -28.58 -52.23 -56.04
CA VAL A 11 -27.38 -51.85 -55.29
C VAL A 11 -27.82 -50.96 -54.11
N LEU A 12 -27.66 -51.47 -52.89
CA LEU A 12 -27.89 -50.73 -51.65
C LEU A 12 -26.67 -49.84 -51.36
N LEU A 13 -26.73 -48.57 -51.77
CA LEU A 13 -25.80 -47.54 -51.32
C LEU A 13 -26.10 -47.21 -49.85
N LEU A 14 -25.31 -47.77 -48.94
CA LEU A 14 -25.33 -47.41 -47.53
C LEU A 14 -24.63 -46.05 -47.36
N THR A 15 -25.39 -44.96 -47.43
CA THR A 15 -24.93 -43.66 -46.96
C THR A 15 -24.94 -43.68 -45.44
N ILE A 16 -23.78 -43.88 -44.82
CA ILE A 16 -23.61 -43.69 -43.37
C ILE A 16 -23.69 -42.19 -43.12
N SER A 17 -24.87 -41.72 -42.70
CA SER A 17 -25.02 -40.40 -42.09
C SER A 17 -24.27 -40.39 -40.76
N ILE A 18 -23.07 -39.83 -40.74
CA ILE A 18 -22.32 -39.53 -39.51
C ILE A 18 -22.90 -38.23 -38.95
N PHE A 19 -24.00 -38.30 -38.22
CA PHE A 19 -24.45 -37.21 -37.37
C PHE A 19 -24.85 -37.79 -36.01
N GLY A 20 -24.07 -37.47 -34.97
CA GLY A 20 -24.53 -37.67 -33.59
C GLY A 20 -23.53 -38.20 -32.57
N GLN A 21 -22.24 -37.90 -32.64
CA GLN A 21 -21.36 -38.09 -31.48
C GLN A 21 -21.14 -36.75 -30.77
N THR A 22 -21.53 -36.68 -29.49
CA THR A 22 -20.96 -35.75 -28.51
C THR A 22 -19.50 -36.12 -28.32
N HIS A 23 -18.59 -35.15 -28.34
CA HIS A 23 -17.17 -35.41 -28.04
C HIS A 23 -17.06 -35.81 -26.57
N ASP A 24 -16.90 -37.11 -26.29
CA ASP A 24 -16.53 -37.55 -24.93
C ASP A 24 -15.08 -37.19 -24.68
N VAL A 25 -14.87 -36.00 -24.12
CA VAL A 25 -13.53 -35.47 -23.87
C VAL A 25 -12.91 -35.94 -22.55
N THR A 26 -13.67 -36.69 -21.74
CA THR A 26 -13.30 -37.11 -20.38
C THR A 26 -11.91 -37.76 -20.29
N PRO A 27 -11.48 -38.63 -21.23
CA PRO A 27 -10.14 -39.24 -21.20
C PRO A 27 -8.98 -38.24 -21.27
N TRP A 28 -9.22 -37.02 -21.74
CA TRP A 28 -8.22 -35.99 -21.96
C TRP A 28 -8.30 -34.83 -20.97
N VAL A 29 -9.23 -34.89 -20.02
CA VAL A 29 -9.29 -33.96 -18.90
C VAL A 29 -8.28 -34.38 -17.84
N LYS A 30 -7.40 -33.45 -17.45
CA LYS A 30 -6.36 -33.68 -16.44
C LYS A 30 -6.33 -32.57 -15.41
N LYS A 31 -5.67 -32.84 -14.28
CA LYS A 31 -5.31 -31.83 -13.29
C LYS A 31 -3.84 -31.46 -13.44
N LYS A 32 -3.52 -30.16 -13.33
CA LYS A 32 -2.17 -29.62 -13.34
C LYS A 32 -2.00 -28.68 -12.15
N THR A 33 -0.91 -28.82 -11.41
CA THR A 33 -0.59 -27.91 -10.30
C THR A 33 0.27 -26.75 -10.81
N VAL A 34 -0.15 -25.52 -10.54
CA VAL A 34 0.61 -24.28 -10.84
C VAL A 34 0.52 -23.39 -9.60
N ASP A 35 1.67 -22.94 -9.08
CA ASP A 35 1.76 -22.15 -7.84
C ASP A 35 0.98 -22.73 -6.65
N GLY A 36 0.97 -24.05 -6.53
CA GLY A 36 0.24 -24.76 -5.47
C GLY A 36 -1.28 -24.84 -5.67
N LYS A 37 -1.81 -24.36 -6.80
CA LYS A 37 -3.22 -24.52 -7.18
C LYS A 37 -3.41 -25.60 -8.23
N GLU A 38 -4.45 -26.41 -8.05
CA GLU A 38 -4.89 -27.35 -9.07
C GLU A 38 -5.77 -26.67 -10.13
N ILE A 39 -5.38 -26.81 -11.38
CA ILE A 39 -6.10 -26.31 -12.56
C ILE A 39 -6.57 -27.52 -13.37
N THR A 40 -7.83 -27.50 -13.80
CA THR A 40 -8.36 -28.47 -14.77
C THR A 40 -7.90 -28.07 -16.16
N ILE A 41 -7.30 -29.00 -16.90
CA ILE A 41 -6.85 -28.78 -18.27
C ILE A 41 -7.49 -29.81 -19.20
N LEU A 42 -7.77 -29.41 -20.43
CA LEU A 42 -8.23 -30.30 -21.51
C LEU A 42 -7.19 -30.31 -22.63
N ARG A 43 -6.73 -31.48 -23.06
CA ARG A 43 -5.79 -31.64 -24.18
C ARG A 43 -6.17 -32.82 -25.07
N VAL A 44 -7.01 -32.56 -26.07
CA VAL A 44 -7.53 -33.54 -27.00
C VAL A 44 -6.56 -33.72 -28.18
N PRO A 45 -6.17 -34.96 -28.54
CA PRO A 45 -5.33 -35.23 -29.71
C PRO A 45 -6.03 -34.93 -31.04
N ASP A 46 -5.26 -34.51 -32.03
CA ASP A 46 -5.76 -34.14 -33.36
C ASP A 46 -6.53 -35.25 -34.08
N THR A 47 -6.31 -36.51 -33.70
CA THR A 47 -7.01 -37.67 -34.26
C THR A 47 -8.46 -37.81 -33.79
N GLN A 48 -8.91 -37.01 -32.83
CA GLN A 48 -10.23 -37.16 -32.18
C GLN A 48 -11.28 -36.21 -32.73
N PHE A 49 -10.92 -35.31 -33.65
CA PHE A 49 -11.84 -34.36 -34.25
C PHE A 49 -11.61 -34.22 -35.76
N GLY A 50 -12.63 -33.76 -36.47
CA GLY A 50 -12.58 -33.61 -37.93
C GLY A 50 -11.63 -32.50 -38.38
N SER A 51 -11.21 -32.55 -39.65
CA SER A 51 -10.30 -31.57 -40.27
C SER A 51 -10.60 -30.09 -39.99
N PRO A 52 -11.87 -29.62 -39.89
CA PRO A 52 -12.17 -28.22 -39.58
C PRO A 52 -11.72 -27.77 -38.19
N LEU A 53 -11.66 -28.69 -37.22
CA LEU A 53 -11.31 -28.38 -35.83
C LEU A 53 -9.81 -28.49 -35.54
N VAL A 54 -9.03 -29.14 -36.42
CA VAL A 54 -7.62 -29.46 -36.15
C VAL A 54 -6.77 -28.22 -35.90
N GLY A 55 -6.87 -27.20 -36.76
CA GLY A 55 -6.13 -25.95 -36.59
C GLY A 55 -6.51 -25.22 -35.31
N PRO A 56 -7.78 -24.79 -35.14
CA PRO A 56 -8.21 -24.03 -33.98
C PRO A 56 -7.96 -24.74 -32.63
N VAL A 57 -8.16 -26.06 -32.56
CA VAL A 57 -7.90 -26.84 -31.34
C VAL A 57 -6.39 -26.96 -31.06
N SER A 58 -5.56 -27.17 -32.09
CA SER A 58 -4.11 -27.23 -31.91
C SER A 58 -3.55 -25.89 -31.43
N ASP A 59 -4.00 -24.79 -32.03
CA ASP A 59 -3.54 -23.45 -31.72
C ASP A 59 -3.91 -23.03 -30.30
N VAL A 60 -5.16 -23.27 -29.89
CA VAL A 60 -5.60 -22.94 -28.52
C VAL A 60 -4.86 -23.78 -27.48
N GLN A 61 -4.67 -25.08 -27.72
CA GLN A 61 -3.93 -25.96 -26.80
C GLN A 61 -2.46 -25.54 -26.67
N TYR A 62 -1.84 -25.15 -27.79
CA TYR A 62 -0.49 -24.60 -27.80
C TYR A 62 -0.37 -23.31 -26.97
N LEU A 63 -1.32 -22.39 -27.10
CA LEU A 63 -1.33 -21.15 -26.32
C LEU A 63 -1.59 -21.41 -24.82
N LEU A 64 -2.50 -22.32 -24.50
CA LEU A 64 -2.80 -22.74 -23.12
C LEU A 64 -1.58 -23.36 -22.44
N ASP A 65 -0.82 -24.21 -23.13
CA ASP A 65 0.41 -24.80 -22.59
C ASP A 65 1.48 -23.76 -22.26
N ARG A 66 1.48 -22.64 -22.98
CA ARG A 66 2.37 -21.52 -22.71
C ARG A 66 1.91 -20.65 -21.54
N LEU A 67 0.64 -20.64 -21.17
CA LEU A 67 0.14 -19.77 -20.09
C LEU A 67 0.93 -19.91 -18.78
N ALA A 68 1.32 -21.14 -18.43
CA ALA A 68 2.14 -21.40 -17.24
C ALA A 68 3.48 -20.64 -17.21
N ASN A 69 4.00 -20.24 -18.38
CA ASN A 69 5.27 -19.51 -18.49
C ASN A 69 5.08 -17.99 -18.62
N TYR A 70 3.85 -17.51 -18.86
CA TYR A 70 3.59 -16.11 -19.21
C TYR A 70 2.51 -15.41 -18.38
N TYR A 71 1.75 -16.14 -17.56
CA TYR A 71 0.67 -15.54 -16.75
C TYR A 71 1.19 -14.44 -15.81
N ASP A 72 2.41 -14.57 -15.30
CA ASP A 72 3.12 -13.58 -14.48
C ASP A 72 3.63 -12.36 -15.30
N LYS A 73 3.62 -12.44 -16.63
CA LYS A 73 4.03 -11.36 -17.55
C LYS A 73 2.84 -10.50 -17.98
N SER A 74 3.14 -9.39 -18.65
CA SER A 74 2.10 -8.55 -19.28
C SER A 74 1.24 -9.38 -20.24
N PRO A 75 -0.09 -9.14 -20.31
CA PRO A 75 -0.97 -9.79 -21.29
C PRO A 75 -0.49 -9.63 -22.74
N SER A 76 0.25 -8.55 -23.05
CA SER A 76 0.84 -8.25 -24.36
C SER A 76 2.37 -8.43 -24.35
N TYR A 77 2.87 -9.47 -23.68
CA TYR A 77 4.30 -9.74 -23.66
C TYR A 77 4.82 -10.08 -25.07
N GLY A 78 5.75 -9.26 -25.59
CA GLY A 78 6.27 -9.40 -26.94
C GLY A 78 5.26 -9.04 -28.05
N GLY A 79 4.23 -8.24 -27.75
CA GLY A 79 3.19 -7.86 -28.71
C GLY A 79 2.14 -8.95 -28.98
N MET A 80 2.19 -10.06 -28.25
CA MET A 80 1.25 -11.17 -28.36
C MET A 80 0.21 -11.08 -27.24
N ASP A 81 -1.05 -10.78 -27.57
CA ASP A 81 -2.18 -10.91 -26.64
C ASP A 81 -2.61 -12.37 -26.54
N ILE A 82 -1.97 -13.12 -25.63
CA ILE A 82 -2.21 -14.56 -25.48
C ILE A 82 -3.67 -14.85 -25.09
N TYR A 83 -4.25 -14.05 -24.19
CA TYR A 83 -5.64 -14.25 -23.76
C TYR A 83 -6.63 -13.95 -24.88
N GLY A 84 -6.39 -12.87 -25.64
CA GLY A 84 -7.23 -12.54 -26.80
C GLY A 84 -7.10 -13.55 -27.94
N ASN A 85 -5.92 -14.11 -28.15
CA ASN A 85 -5.72 -15.18 -29.15
C ASN A 85 -6.46 -16.47 -28.75
N ILE A 86 -6.36 -16.90 -27.48
CA ILE A 86 -7.08 -18.08 -26.98
C ILE A 86 -8.60 -17.90 -27.15
N GLU A 87 -9.15 -16.75 -26.78
CA GLU A 87 -10.59 -16.51 -26.92
C GLU A 87 -11.03 -16.50 -28.40
N ARG A 88 -10.20 -15.98 -29.30
CA ARG A 88 -10.46 -16.02 -30.74
C ARG A 88 -10.52 -17.45 -31.26
N ASP A 89 -9.61 -18.32 -30.82
CA ASP A 89 -9.58 -19.72 -31.23
C ASP A 89 -10.76 -20.50 -30.64
N CYS A 90 -11.16 -20.21 -29.39
CA CYS A 90 -12.41 -20.73 -28.82
C CYS A 90 -13.64 -20.36 -29.66
N GLN A 91 -13.74 -19.10 -30.10
CA GLN A 91 -14.84 -18.64 -30.96
C GLN A 91 -14.84 -19.32 -32.33
N ASN A 92 -13.65 -19.54 -32.91
CA ASN A 92 -13.50 -20.28 -34.15
C ASN A 92 -13.96 -21.73 -33.99
N ILE A 93 -13.60 -22.39 -32.89
CA ILE A 93 -14.06 -23.75 -32.56
C ILE A 93 -15.59 -23.79 -32.44
N GLU A 94 -16.20 -22.87 -31.69
CA GLU A 94 -17.67 -22.82 -31.50
C GLU A 94 -18.42 -22.58 -32.81
N LYS A 95 -17.82 -21.83 -33.73
CA LYS A 95 -18.37 -21.58 -35.07
C LYS A 95 -18.37 -22.84 -35.93
N GLU A 96 -17.33 -23.67 -35.84
CA GLU A 96 -17.20 -24.92 -36.60
C GLU A 96 -17.99 -26.07 -35.94
N ASP A 97 -17.94 -26.20 -34.62
CA ASP A 97 -18.71 -27.18 -33.83
C ASP A 97 -19.05 -26.62 -32.44
N SER A 98 -20.28 -26.09 -32.31
CA SER A 98 -20.79 -25.53 -31.05
C SER A 98 -20.93 -26.54 -29.90
N ARG A 99 -20.79 -27.85 -30.18
CA ARG A 99 -20.82 -28.91 -29.17
C ARG A 99 -19.43 -29.22 -28.59
N PHE A 100 -18.37 -28.68 -29.17
CA PHE A 100 -17.04 -28.85 -28.62
C PHE A 100 -16.93 -28.12 -27.27
N PRO A 101 -16.40 -28.76 -26.21
CA PRO A 101 -16.46 -28.23 -24.85
C PRO A 101 -15.36 -27.19 -24.59
N VAL A 102 -15.38 -26.07 -25.32
CA VAL A 102 -14.42 -24.96 -25.18
C VAL A 102 -14.42 -24.32 -23.79
N GLN A 103 -15.44 -24.59 -22.98
CA GLN A 103 -15.51 -24.10 -21.59
C GLN A 103 -14.30 -24.55 -20.76
N TYR A 104 -13.75 -25.76 -21.00
CA TYR A 104 -12.53 -26.19 -20.32
C TYR A 104 -11.34 -25.26 -20.60
N TYR A 105 -11.23 -24.71 -21.81
CA TYR A 105 -10.17 -23.77 -22.18
C TYR A 105 -10.39 -22.40 -21.53
N ARG A 106 -11.64 -21.92 -21.49
CA ARG A 106 -11.99 -20.68 -20.81
C ARG A 106 -11.80 -20.76 -19.31
N ASP A 107 -12.12 -21.90 -18.70
CA ASP A 107 -11.90 -22.17 -17.28
C ASP A 107 -10.39 -22.22 -16.94
N GLU A 108 -9.57 -22.83 -17.79
CA GLU A 108 -8.11 -22.80 -17.65
C GLU A 108 -7.57 -21.36 -17.72
N VAL A 109 -7.98 -20.57 -18.72
CA VAL A 109 -7.63 -19.14 -18.82
C VAL A 109 -8.06 -18.37 -17.58
N LYS A 110 -9.29 -18.60 -17.10
CA LYS A 110 -9.81 -17.96 -15.90
C LYS A 110 -8.93 -18.30 -14.69
N ALA A 111 -8.55 -19.57 -14.51
CA ALA A 111 -7.70 -19.99 -13.42
C ALA A 111 -6.33 -19.27 -13.43
N PHE A 112 -5.73 -19.06 -14.60
CA PHE A 112 -4.49 -18.29 -14.73
C PHE A 112 -4.67 -16.79 -14.45
N LYS A 113 -5.81 -16.19 -14.84
CA LYS A 113 -6.15 -14.80 -14.48
C LYS A 113 -6.31 -14.63 -12.98
N ASP A 114 -7.05 -15.54 -12.33
CA ASP A 114 -7.27 -15.54 -10.89
C ASP A 114 -5.93 -15.70 -10.14
N LEU A 115 -5.04 -16.62 -10.59
CA LEU A 115 -3.69 -16.80 -10.04
C LEU A 115 -2.87 -15.51 -10.10
N LYS A 116 -2.87 -14.84 -11.26
CA LYS A 116 -2.16 -13.58 -11.44
C LYS A 116 -2.67 -12.50 -10.50
N GLU A 117 -3.99 -12.36 -10.38
CA GLU A 117 -4.61 -11.38 -9.50
C GLU A 117 -4.20 -11.62 -8.03
N GLU A 118 -4.24 -12.87 -7.58
CA GLU A 118 -3.79 -13.23 -6.23
C GLU A 118 -2.31 -12.94 -5.99
N MET A 119 -1.44 -13.21 -6.97
CA MET A 119 -0.02 -12.84 -6.87
C MET A 119 0.17 -11.33 -6.72
N ILE A 120 -0.57 -10.52 -7.48
CA ILE A 120 -0.53 -9.05 -7.39
C ILE A 120 -1.01 -8.59 -6.03
N VAL A 121 -2.13 -9.13 -5.53
CA VAL A 121 -2.68 -8.80 -4.20
C VAL A 121 -1.68 -9.17 -3.10
N LYS A 122 -1.07 -10.35 -3.17
CA LYS A 122 -0.06 -10.81 -2.21
C LYS A 122 1.20 -9.93 -2.25
N ALA A 123 1.66 -9.55 -3.44
CA ALA A 123 2.80 -8.65 -3.59
C ALA A 123 2.51 -7.25 -3.03
N LEU A 124 1.30 -6.73 -3.24
CA LEU A 124 0.87 -5.45 -2.69
C LEU A 124 0.78 -5.49 -1.16
N ALA A 125 0.23 -6.57 -0.60
CA ALA A 125 0.16 -6.77 0.85
C ALA A 125 1.56 -6.86 1.47
N GLN A 126 2.47 -7.61 0.85
CA GLN A 126 3.86 -7.70 1.31
C GLN A 126 4.55 -6.34 1.28
N LYS A 127 4.40 -5.58 0.18
CA LYS A 127 4.96 -4.23 0.07
C LYS A 127 4.44 -3.31 1.18
N LYS A 128 3.13 -3.34 1.47
CA LYS A 128 2.54 -2.55 2.56
C LYS A 128 3.14 -2.96 3.92
N ALA A 129 3.29 -4.25 4.17
CA ALA A 129 3.91 -4.75 5.40
C ALA A 129 5.40 -4.32 5.53
N ASP A 130 6.15 -4.32 4.43
CA ASP A 130 7.54 -3.86 4.40
C ASP A 130 7.64 -2.35 4.65
N GLU A 131 6.73 -1.55 4.07
CA GLU A 131 6.63 -0.10 4.31
C GLU A 131 6.27 0.22 5.77
N GLU A 132 5.32 -0.51 6.35
CA GLU A 132 4.98 -0.41 7.78
C GLU A 132 6.17 -0.79 8.66
N LYS A 133 6.85 -1.91 8.37
CA LYS A 133 8.05 -2.32 9.09
C LYS A 133 9.16 -1.26 9.01
N ALA A 134 9.40 -0.68 7.84
CA ALA A 134 10.36 0.39 7.65
C ALA A 134 9.95 1.67 8.40
N PHE A 135 8.65 1.99 8.42
CA PHE A 135 8.08 3.09 9.20
C PHE A 135 8.33 2.93 10.71
N PHE A 136 8.13 1.74 11.25
CA PHE A 136 8.41 1.49 12.67
C PHE A 136 9.92 1.48 12.97
N ALA A 137 10.75 0.96 12.06
CA ALA A 137 12.21 1.00 12.22
C ALA A 137 12.75 2.45 12.29
N ARG A 138 12.28 3.35 11.41
CA ARG A 138 12.69 4.78 11.47
C ARG A 138 12.17 5.49 12.71
N LEU A 139 11.01 5.08 13.24
CA LEU A 139 10.51 5.60 14.50
C LEU A 139 11.41 5.15 15.65
N LYS A 140 11.75 3.84 15.74
CA LYS A 140 12.68 3.28 16.74
C LYS A 140 14.05 3.96 16.74
N ALA A 141 14.55 4.37 15.58
CA ALA A 141 15.83 5.06 15.51
C ALA A 141 15.83 6.47 16.14
N ASN A 142 14.67 7.14 16.20
CA ASN A 142 14.59 8.57 16.57
C ASN A 142 13.69 8.85 17.77
N TYR A 143 12.93 7.87 18.22
CA TYR A 143 11.91 8.01 19.25
C TYR A 143 12.01 6.85 20.24
N ALA A 144 11.67 7.15 21.48
CA ALA A 144 11.42 6.20 22.56
C ALA A 144 9.91 6.17 22.87
N TRP A 145 9.50 5.34 23.82
CA TRP A 145 8.10 5.16 24.19
C TRP A 145 7.88 5.32 25.68
N ILE A 146 6.72 5.88 26.04
CA ILE A 146 6.27 5.86 27.42
C ILE A 146 5.83 4.44 27.79
N SER A 147 6.50 3.83 28.76
CA SER A 147 6.20 2.48 29.24
C SER A 147 5.18 2.46 30.37
N GLY A 148 5.12 3.52 31.20
CA GLY A 148 4.14 3.66 32.27
C GLY A 148 2.73 4.02 31.79
N ASP A 149 1.69 3.51 32.45
CA ASP A 149 0.28 3.73 32.09
C ASP A 149 -0.09 5.22 32.01
N SER A 150 0.37 6.00 32.99
CA SER A 150 0.20 7.45 33.01
C SER A 150 1.34 8.12 33.78
N LEU A 151 2.08 8.98 33.09
CA LEU A 151 3.26 9.63 33.60
C LEU A 151 3.06 11.14 33.66
N ASN A 152 3.41 11.77 34.78
CA ASN A 152 3.41 13.22 34.90
C ASN A 152 4.59 13.79 34.09
N VAL A 153 4.29 14.70 33.16
CA VAL A 153 5.31 15.49 32.46
C VAL A 153 5.52 16.76 33.25
N ARG A 154 6.77 17.06 33.62
CA ARG A 154 7.11 18.14 34.53
C ARG A 154 7.86 19.27 33.85
N THR A 155 7.84 20.44 34.50
CA THR A 155 8.56 21.65 34.03
C THR A 155 10.06 21.60 34.30
N ARG A 156 10.53 20.77 35.24
CA ARG A 156 11.95 20.57 35.59
C ARG A 156 12.21 19.10 35.94
N PRO A 157 13.47 18.61 35.90
CA PRO A 157 13.84 17.25 36.31
C PRO A 157 13.83 17.11 37.85
N ASP A 158 12.65 17.32 38.44
CA ASP A 158 12.42 17.30 39.89
C ASP A 158 10.97 16.88 40.17
N ALA A 159 10.78 15.91 41.07
CA ALA A 159 9.50 15.38 41.49
C ALA A 159 8.59 16.42 42.19
N LYS A 160 9.17 17.52 42.71
CA LYS A 160 8.41 18.62 43.31
C LYS A 160 8.04 19.71 42.31
N SER A 161 8.60 19.69 41.11
CA SER A 161 8.30 20.70 40.10
C SER A 161 6.87 20.56 39.55
N PRO A 162 6.22 21.66 39.13
CA PRO A 162 4.88 21.61 38.57
C PRO A 162 4.78 20.68 37.35
N SER A 163 3.67 19.95 37.29
CA SER A 163 3.30 19.11 36.14
C SER A 163 2.62 19.95 35.06
N ILE A 164 3.09 19.82 33.81
CA ILE A 164 2.45 20.42 32.64
C ILE A 164 1.30 19.56 32.12
N GLY A 165 1.26 18.27 32.49
CA GLY A 165 0.20 17.35 32.09
C GLY A 165 0.57 15.90 32.35
N LYS A 166 -0.27 15.00 31.84
CA LYS A 166 -0.04 13.56 31.89
C LYS A 166 0.12 13.00 30.49
N ILE A 167 1.18 12.22 30.26
CA ILE A 167 1.39 11.46 29.04
C ILE A 167 1.11 9.98 29.31
N ARG A 168 0.39 9.30 28.41
CA ARG A 168 0.04 7.88 28.60
C ARG A 168 0.99 6.94 27.85
N ARG A 169 0.94 5.67 28.25
CA ARG A 169 1.64 4.54 27.62
C ARG A 169 1.50 4.55 26.09
N LEU A 170 2.56 4.12 25.41
CA LEU A 170 2.73 4.08 23.94
C LEU A 170 2.81 5.43 23.22
N SER A 171 2.76 6.56 23.93
CA SER A 171 3.11 7.83 23.29
C SER A 171 4.58 7.76 22.86
N TYR A 172 4.85 7.94 21.57
CA TYR A 172 6.25 8.06 21.12
C TYR A 172 6.76 9.46 21.46
N ILE A 173 8.03 9.55 21.83
CA ILE A 173 8.68 10.76 22.35
C ILE A 173 10.13 10.79 21.90
N LYS A 174 10.73 11.96 21.70
CA LYS A 174 12.18 12.06 21.63
C LYS A 174 12.70 12.23 23.04
N ALA A 175 13.57 11.34 23.51
CA ALA A 175 14.13 11.41 24.85
C ALA A 175 15.60 11.81 24.79
N TYR A 176 15.97 12.74 25.65
CA TYR A 176 17.35 13.21 25.82
C TYR A 176 17.79 12.99 27.26
N GLU A 177 19.08 12.78 27.44
CA GLU A 177 19.70 12.71 28.76
C GLU A 177 19.75 14.10 29.40
N VAL A 178 19.59 14.15 30.71
CA VAL A 178 19.66 15.39 31.49
C VAL A 178 20.98 15.44 32.23
N ASP A 179 21.79 16.47 31.95
CA ASP A 179 23.08 16.66 32.58
C ASP A 179 22.95 16.67 34.12
N ASN A 180 23.78 15.86 34.78
CA ASN A 180 23.79 15.70 36.24
C ASN A 180 22.47 15.20 36.86
N ASN A 181 21.56 14.61 36.09
CA ASN A 181 20.28 14.10 36.61
C ASN A 181 19.79 12.84 35.85
N PRO A 182 20.49 11.70 35.97
CA PRO A 182 20.28 10.51 35.13
C PRO A 182 18.92 9.82 35.33
N ASP A 183 18.25 10.06 36.47
CA ASP A 183 16.91 9.54 36.76
C ASP A 183 15.82 10.22 35.91
N TRP A 184 16.17 11.30 35.21
CA TRP A 184 15.25 12.08 34.40
C TRP A 184 15.63 12.05 32.93
N ALA A 185 14.60 12.09 32.09
CA ALA A 185 14.71 12.33 30.67
C ALA A 185 13.99 13.63 30.32
N GLU A 186 14.62 14.48 29.50
CA GLU A 186 13.91 15.52 28.79
C GLU A 186 13.22 14.90 27.59
N ILE A 187 11.94 15.22 27.40
CA ILE A 187 11.12 14.63 26.35
C ILE A 187 10.51 15.71 25.46
N ASN A 188 10.60 15.50 24.15
CA ASN A 188 9.92 16.31 23.14
C ASN A 188 8.84 15.47 22.44
N PHE A 189 7.62 16.00 22.41
CA PHE A 189 6.46 15.32 21.83
C PHE A 189 5.43 16.35 21.33
N GLY A 190 5.02 16.25 20.07
CA GLY A 190 4.27 17.33 19.41
C GLY A 190 4.95 18.69 19.61
N GLU A 191 4.19 19.68 20.09
CA GLU A 191 4.65 21.04 20.41
C GLU A 191 5.08 21.20 21.89
N HIS A 192 5.24 20.09 22.61
CA HIS A 192 5.49 20.10 24.05
C HIS A 192 6.89 19.57 24.38
N THR A 193 7.49 20.20 25.38
CA THR A 193 8.75 19.79 26.01
C THR A 193 8.54 19.72 27.52
N GLY A 194 9.11 18.71 28.15
CA GLY A 194 9.13 18.60 29.60
C GLY A 194 9.98 17.44 30.09
N TYR A 195 9.88 17.12 31.37
CA TYR A 195 10.73 16.13 32.04
C TYR A 195 9.91 15.00 32.62
N VAL A 196 10.39 13.77 32.45
CA VAL A 196 9.79 12.55 33.00
C VAL A 196 10.85 11.66 33.64
N LEU A 197 10.44 10.69 34.45
CA LEU A 197 11.37 9.69 35.00
C LEU A 197 11.85 8.75 33.88
N ARG A 198 13.17 8.53 33.82
CA ARG A 198 13.85 7.73 32.80
C ARG A 198 13.40 6.27 32.80
N GLU A 199 13.11 5.69 33.97
CA GLU A 199 12.65 4.30 34.12
C GLU A 199 11.32 4.01 33.39
N HIS A 200 10.54 5.06 33.09
CA HIS A 200 9.27 4.95 32.37
C HIS A 200 9.39 5.28 30.87
N VAL A 201 10.62 5.36 30.37
CA VAL A 201 10.94 5.57 28.96
C VAL A 201 11.60 4.30 28.41
N ALA A 202 10.85 3.53 27.64
CA ALA A 202 11.36 2.35 26.95
C ALA A 202 12.04 2.77 25.64
N ALA A 203 13.30 2.39 25.47
CA ALA A 203 14.04 2.59 24.23
C ALA A 203 13.62 1.60 23.14
N ASP A 204 13.14 0.40 23.51
CA ASP A 204 12.69 -0.61 22.58
C ASP A 204 11.29 -1.15 22.94
N TRP A 205 10.47 -1.27 21.90
CA TRP A 205 9.08 -1.76 21.93
C TRP A 205 8.99 -3.26 22.21
N ASP A 206 10.06 -4.01 21.96
CA ASP A 206 10.09 -5.47 22.12
C ASP A 206 9.99 -5.91 23.60
N GLU A 207 10.09 -4.96 24.55
CA GLU A 207 9.88 -5.15 25.99
C GLU A 207 8.43 -4.89 26.45
N MET A 208 7.53 -4.50 25.53
CA MET A 208 6.15 -4.13 25.83
C MET A 208 5.16 -5.03 25.06
N PRO A 209 4.64 -6.14 25.64
CA PRO A 209 3.66 -6.97 24.95
C PRO A 209 2.41 -6.15 24.63
N LEU A 210 2.01 -6.17 23.35
CA LEU A 210 0.88 -5.41 22.85
C LEU A 210 -0.45 -6.04 23.29
N SER A 211 -1.30 -5.24 23.92
CA SER A 211 -2.69 -5.62 24.15
C SER A 211 -3.55 -5.31 22.93
N HIS A 212 -4.74 -5.91 22.86
CA HIS A 212 -5.74 -5.58 21.84
C HIS A 212 -6.12 -4.08 21.88
N GLU A 213 -6.14 -3.45 23.06
CA GLU A 213 -6.43 -2.02 23.23
C GLU A 213 -5.33 -1.11 22.66
N ASP A 214 -4.08 -1.56 22.69
CA ASP A 214 -2.94 -0.82 22.14
C ASP A 214 -2.98 -0.74 20.61
N SER A 215 -3.47 -1.80 19.95
CA SER A 215 -3.59 -1.88 18.49
C SER A 215 -4.63 -0.89 17.96
N THR A 216 -5.84 -0.89 18.55
CA THR A 216 -6.94 0.03 18.19
C THR A 216 -6.56 1.50 18.41
N ARG A 217 -5.71 1.78 19.39
CA ARG A 217 -5.25 3.13 19.73
C ARG A 217 -4.29 3.70 18.69
N LEU A 218 -3.30 2.91 18.24
CA LEU A 218 -2.35 3.35 17.22
C LEU A 218 -3.03 3.68 15.88
N GLU A 219 -4.07 2.91 15.52
CA GLU A 219 -4.86 3.12 14.30
C GLU A 219 -5.67 4.43 14.34
N SER A 220 -6.05 4.93 15.52
CA SER A 220 -6.83 6.16 15.69
C SER A 220 -6.06 7.47 15.39
N GLY A 221 -4.73 7.39 15.18
CA GLY A 221 -3.89 8.55 14.86
C GLY A 221 -3.57 9.47 16.03
N GLN A 222 -4.06 9.18 17.25
CA GLN A 222 -3.74 9.95 18.45
C GLN A 222 -2.38 9.51 19.03
N GLN A 223 -1.32 9.82 18.29
CA GLN A 223 0.05 9.38 18.54
C GLN A 223 0.68 9.89 19.86
N HIS A 224 0.12 10.96 20.42
CA HIS A 224 0.52 11.53 21.71
C HIS A 224 -0.70 11.64 22.63
N TYR A 225 -0.79 10.75 23.61
CA TYR A 225 -1.87 10.76 24.60
C TYR A 225 -1.51 11.69 25.76
N PHE A 226 -1.37 12.98 25.43
CA PHE A 226 -1.05 14.01 26.39
C PHE A 226 -2.31 14.76 26.83
N THR A 227 -2.55 14.78 28.13
CA THR A 227 -3.60 15.59 28.75
C THR A 227 -2.94 16.74 29.51
N PRO A 228 -2.94 17.96 28.95
CA PRO A 228 -2.33 19.11 29.62
C PRO A 228 -3.13 19.50 30.87
N THR A 229 -2.45 20.08 31.85
CA THR A 229 -3.15 20.71 32.98
C THR A 229 -3.84 22.00 32.53
N ALA A 230 -4.90 22.40 33.25
CA ALA A 230 -5.57 23.67 32.99
C ALA A 230 -4.62 24.88 33.12
N ALA A 231 -3.71 24.83 34.10
CA ALA A 231 -2.70 25.85 34.31
C ALA A 231 -1.73 25.96 33.11
N TYR A 232 -1.24 24.82 32.61
CA TYR A 232 -0.37 24.79 31.44
C TYR A 232 -1.10 25.26 30.18
N THR A 233 -2.35 24.83 29.99
CA THR A 233 -3.20 25.29 28.88
C THR A 233 -3.40 26.81 28.92
N ALA A 234 -3.64 27.37 30.12
CA ALA A 234 -3.76 28.81 30.30
C ALA A 234 -2.44 29.54 30.01
N GLN A 235 -1.29 28.96 30.38
CA GLN A 235 0.03 29.48 30.05
C GLN A 235 0.26 29.50 28.53
N LEU A 236 -0.04 28.41 27.81
CA LEU A 236 0.09 28.34 26.35
C LEU A 236 -0.78 29.40 25.66
N LYS A 237 -2.04 29.57 26.09
CA LYS A 237 -2.94 30.61 25.55
C LYS A 237 -2.39 32.01 25.77
N ARG A 238 -1.80 32.29 26.94
CA ARG A 238 -1.17 33.59 27.23
C ARG A 238 0.06 33.83 26.37
N ALA A 239 0.89 32.80 26.17
CA ALA A 239 2.07 32.88 25.32
C ALA A 239 1.68 33.16 23.86
N ALA A 240 0.72 32.41 23.31
CA ALA A 240 0.21 32.61 21.96
C ALA A 240 -0.38 34.03 21.76
N ALA A 241 -1.16 34.53 22.73
CA ALA A 241 -1.70 35.89 22.67
C ALA A 241 -0.61 36.97 22.73
N ALA A 242 0.47 36.73 23.48
CA ALA A 242 1.61 37.64 23.55
C ALA A 242 2.41 37.65 22.24
N GLU A 243 2.63 36.48 21.63
CA GLU A 243 3.27 36.32 20.33
C GLU A 243 2.45 37.00 19.22
N GLU A 244 1.13 36.78 19.18
CA GLU A 244 0.23 37.44 18.24
C GLU A 244 0.30 38.97 18.40
N ARG A 245 0.28 39.47 19.64
CA ARG A 245 0.45 40.89 19.91
C ARG A 245 1.81 41.41 19.42
N ALA A 246 2.89 40.67 19.65
CA ALA A 246 4.23 41.05 19.18
C ALA A 246 4.29 41.10 17.65
N MET A 247 3.72 40.11 16.95
CA MET A 247 3.63 40.09 15.49
C MET A 247 2.83 41.28 14.95
N ARG A 248 1.67 41.60 15.57
CA ARG A 248 0.89 42.79 15.20
C ARG A 248 1.70 44.08 15.36
N VAL A 249 2.41 44.23 16.49
CA VAL A 249 3.28 45.39 16.73
C VAL A 249 4.40 45.46 15.69
N ALA A 250 5.03 44.33 15.34
CA ALA A 250 6.07 44.28 14.31
C ALA A 250 5.53 44.68 12.93
N ASN A 251 4.33 44.21 12.57
CA ASN A 251 3.71 44.50 11.28
C ASN A 251 3.19 45.94 11.17
N THR A 252 2.79 46.57 12.28
CA THR A 252 2.38 47.98 12.35
C THR A 252 3.55 48.92 12.65
N ALA A 253 4.76 48.39 12.88
CA ALA A 253 5.94 49.22 13.11
C ALA A 253 6.23 50.05 11.84
N PRO A 254 6.40 51.37 11.96
CA PRO A 254 6.67 52.21 10.79
C PRO A 254 7.97 51.75 10.12
N ALA A 255 7.95 51.63 8.79
CA ALA A 255 9.13 51.35 8.00
C ALA A 255 10.17 52.45 8.28
N ARG A 256 11.25 52.09 8.98
CA ARG A 256 12.30 53.05 9.32
C ARG A 256 13.04 53.44 8.06
N LYS A 257 13.10 54.75 7.78
CA LYS A 257 13.96 55.29 6.74
C LYS A 257 15.38 55.43 7.30
N TYR A 258 16.31 54.70 6.70
CA TYR A 258 17.72 54.74 7.06
C TYR A 258 18.47 55.76 6.19
N TYR A 259 19.44 56.43 6.78
CA TYR A 259 20.25 57.47 6.16
C TYR A 259 21.73 57.16 6.38
N THR A 260 22.55 57.42 5.37
CA THR A 260 24.00 57.29 5.45
C THR A 260 24.60 58.57 6.03
N GLY A 261 25.29 58.45 7.17
CA GLY A 261 25.96 59.56 7.82
C GLY A 261 27.30 59.92 7.14
N PRO A 262 27.83 61.13 7.40
CA PRO A 262 29.04 61.65 6.75
C PRO A 262 30.33 60.86 7.04
N ARG A 263 30.30 59.95 8.01
CA ARG A 263 31.42 59.05 8.36
C ARG A 263 31.17 57.60 7.90
N GLY A 264 30.19 57.36 7.03
CA GLY A 264 29.90 56.05 6.44
C GLY A 264 29.22 55.04 7.38
N GLY A 265 28.51 55.51 8.41
CA GLY A 265 27.64 54.69 9.27
C GLY A 265 26.18 55.01 9.03
N CYS A 266 25.28 54.05 9.23
CA CYS A 266 23.84 54.23 9.00
C CYS A 266 23.08 54.56 10.27
N TYR A 267 22.04 55.37 10.12
CA TYR A 267 21.17 55.75 11.23
C TYR A 267 19.73 55.95 10.76
N TYR A 268 18.78 55.88 11.68
CA TYR A 268 17.43 56.38 11.48
C TYR A 268 17.13 57.52 12.47
N LEU A 269 16.12 58.34 12.18
CA LEU A 269 15.62 59.35 13.12
C LEU A 269 14.52 58.72 13.98
N ASP A 270 14.67 58.79 15.31
CA ASP A 270 13.60 58.37 16.21
C ASP A 270 12.41 59.36 16.18
N GLY A 271 11.32 59.03 16.89
CA GLY A 271 10.12 59.89 16.94
C GLY A 271 10.33 61.27 17.58
N LYS A 272 11.51 61.53 18.15
CA LYS A 272 11.93 62.82 18.73
C LYS A 272 12.96 63.55 17.85
N GLY A 273 13.32 62.98 16.70
CA GLY A 273 14.30 63.53 15.77
C GLY A 273 15.75 63.24 16.12
N ASN A 274 16.04 62.38 17.10
CA ASN A 274 17.41 62.01 17.44
C ASN A 274 17.93 60.92 16.49
N LYS A 275 19.23 60.96 16.21
CA LYS A 275 19.90 59.94 15.39
C LYS A 275 20.16 58.69 16.21
N GLN A 276 19.68 57.55 15.73
CA GLN A 276 19.98 56.23 16.28
C GLN A 276 20.79 55.45 15.25
N TYR A 277 22.07 55.22 15.56
CA TYR A 277 22.99 54.50 14.68
C TYR A 277 22.71 53.00 14.70
N VAL A 278 22.81 52.38 13.53
CA VAL A 278 22.53 50.95 13.32
C VAL A 278 23.66 50.31 12.51
N ASP A 279 23.62 48.99 12.41
CA ASP A 279 24.57 48.21 11.62
C ASP A 279 24.63 48.66 10.14
N ARG A 280 25.79 48.52 9.51
CA ARG A 280 26.01 48.91 8.10
C ARG A 280 25.15 48.13 7.11
N SER A 281 24.65 46.94 7.46
CA SER A 281 23.71 46.16 6.62
C SER A 281 22.39 46.88 6.34
N TYR A 282 22.04 47.91 7.11
CA TYR A 282 20.85 48.74 6.89
C TYR A 282 21.11 49.95 5.98
N CYS A 283 22.35 50.17 5.56
CA CYS A 283 22.67 51.13 4.51
C CYS A 283 22.11 50.61 3.18
N ARG A 284 21.24 51.40 2.54
CA ARG A 284 20.84 51.17 1.15
C ARG A 284 21.70 52.01 0.21
#